data_AF-A0A7Y0KJN1-F1
#
_entry.id   AF-A0A7Y0KJN1-F1
#
_cell.length_a   1.000
_cell.length_b   1.000
_cell.length_c   1.000
_cell.angle_alpha   90.00
_cell.angle_beta   90.00
_cell.angle_gamma   90.00
#
_symmetry.space_group_name_H-M   'P 1'
#
loop_
_entity.id
_entity.type
_entity.pdbx_description
1 polymer ?
#
loop_
_entity_poly.entity_id
_entity_poly.type
_entity_poly.pdbx_seq_one_letter_code
_entity_poly.pdbx_strand_id
1 'polypeptide(L)'
;MAELSDLVGVCVGDDAQVEQVCGDMWGHLPPSAVLVVHSTVAPATCTRVGALAAEHGVEVLDAPVSGGRARAFDGDLTVMVGGAPEVFERARPVLDAVGSLVRHVGPLGSGEALKLVNNYLFTAQLGVLDEAVGLLRALGMDPREAVTAIASSTGGSRAAQMFVAGGGEHVVPRHREGWTRGLELLRKDLGLLDERLDAVGVVAPGLLDRLVRHGLRAFRDAAETETGSPTG
;
A
#
# COMPACT_ATOMS: atom_id res chain seq x y z
N MET A 1 27.56 -3.42 7.24
CA MET A 1 26.72 -4.01 6.16
C MET A 1 26.49 -3.00 5.04
N ALA A 2 26.01 -1.78 5.35
CA ALA A 2 25.83 -0.70 4.36
C ALA A 2 27.09 -0.38 3.52
N GLU A 3 28.28 -0.39 4.14
CA GLU A 3 29.56 -0.06 3.49
C GLU A 3 29.99 -0.98 2.33
N LEU A 4 29.33 -2.13 2.14
CA LEU A 4 29.62 -3.10 1.07
C LEU A 4 28.40 -3.36 0.16
N SER A 5 27.31 -2.62 0.33
CA SER A 5 26.06 -2.86 -0.40
C SER A 5 25.90 -1.88 -1.56
N ASP A 6 25.79 -2.42 -2.78
CA ASP A 6 25.47 -1.65 -3.98
C ASP A 6 23.99 -1.20 -4.02
N LEU A 7 23.13 -1.86 -3.22
CA LEU A 7 21.72 -1.53 -3.04
C LEU A 7 21.30 -1.72 -1.59
N VAL A 8 20.60 -0.74 -1.02
CA VAL A 8 20.04 -0.80 0.34
C VAL A 8 18.54 -0.54 0.29
N GLY A 9 17.75 -1.48 0.80
CA GLY A 9 16.29 -1.36 0.92
C GLY A 9 15.87 -0.89 2.32
N VAL A 10 15.00 0.11 2.40
CA VAL A 10 14.41 0.63 3.65
C VAL A 10 12.93 0.31 3.71
N CYS A 11 12.50 -0.40 4.76
CA CYS A 11 11.10 -0.77 4.99
C CYS A 11 10.76 -0.56 6.48
N VAL A 12 10.21 0.61 6.78
CA VAL A 12 9.84 1.09 8.11
C VAL A 12 8.40 1.65 8.10
N GLY A 13 7.89 2.09 9.25
CA GLY A 13 6.47 2.38 9.44
C GLY A 13 5.97 3.70 8.88
N ASP A 14 6.82 4.73 8.87
CA ASP A 14 6.44 6.10 8.54
C ASP A 14 7.59 6.96 7.98
N ASP A 15 7.23 8.16 7.56
CA ASP A 15 8.10 9.18 6.98
C ASP A 15 9.27 9.56 7.89
N ALA A 16 9.01 9.78 9.19
CA ALA A 16 10.04 10.18 10.15
C ALA A 16 11.08 9.06 10.34
N GLN A 17 10.64 7.81 10.37
CA GLN A 17 11.54 6.65 10.43
C GLN A 17 12.36 6.50 9.15
N VAL A 18 11.78 6.77 7.97
CA VAL A 18 12.54 6.78 6.71
C VAL A 18 13.63 7.84 6.77
N GLU A 19 13.28 9.08 7.11
CA GLU A 19 14.25 10.20 7.18
C GLU A 19 15.35 9.94 8.19
N GLN A 20 15.01 9.42 9.38
CA GLN A 20 15.99 9.08 10.41
C GLN A 20 16.94 7.97 9.94
N VAL A 21 16.40 6.84 9.48
CA VAL A 21 17.22 5.70 9.05
C VAL A 21 18.12 6.08 7.87
N CYS A 22 17.60 6.84 6.91
CA CYS A 22 18.38 7.32 5.77
C CYS A 22 19.47 8.31 6.20
N GLY A 23 19.14 9.26 7.07
CA GLY A 23 20.09 10.23 7.63
C GLY A 23 21.29 9.59 8.32
N ASP A 24 21.06 8.52 9.08
CA ASP A 24 22.11 7.79 9.79
C ASP A 24 23.03 6.97 8.84
N MET A 25 22.61 6.75 7.58
CA MET A 25 23.33 5.91 6.61
C MET A 25 24.25 6.66 5.65
N TRP A 26 24.05 7.96 5.42
CA TRP A 26 24.72 8.68 4.32
C TRP A 26 26.25 8.62 4.31
N GLY A 27 26.89 8.65 5.48
CA GLY A 27 28.35 8.52 5.60
C GLY A 27 28.89 7.10 5.41
N HIS A 28 28.01 6.11 5.31
CA HIS A 28 28.35 4.68 5.30
C HIS A 28 28.01 4.00 3.97
N LEU A 29 27.38 4.69 3.02
CA LEU A 29 27.03 4.15 1.71
C LEU A 29 28.14 4.44 0.69
N PRO A 30 28.48 3.49 -0.20
CA PRO A 30 29.36 3.80 -1.31
C PRO A 30 28.72 4.85 -2.24
N PRO A 31 29.50 5.74 -2.88
CA PRO A 31 28.96 6.78 -3.78
C PRO A 31 28.22 6.28 -5.02
N SER A 32 28.15 4.97 -5.26
CA SER A 32 27.38 4.35 -6.35
C SER A 32 26.20 3.53 -5.85
N ALA A 33 25.91 3.57 -4.54
CA ALA A 33 24.80 2.84 -3.95
C ALA A 33 23.46 3.34 -4.47
N VAL A 34 22.51 2.42 -4.57
CA VAL A 34 21.10 2.73 -4.78
C VAL A 34 20.34 2.50 -3.47
N LEU A 35 19.71 3.55 -2.96
CA LEU A 35 18.75 3.44 -1.87
C LEU A 35 17.35 3.19 -2.43
N VAL A 36 16.66 2.18 -1.90
CA VAL A 36 15.30 1.84 -2.30
C VAL A 36 14.37 1.98 -1.10
N VAL A 37 13.40 2.89 -1.18
CA VAL A 37 12.38 3.08 -0.13
C VAL A 37 11.16 2.21 -0.45
N HIS A 38 10.93 1.15 0.31
CA HIS A 38 9.75 0.27 0.17
C HIS A 38 8.60 0.66 1.10
N SER A 39 8.88 1.47 2.12
CA SER A 39 7.89 2.02 3.05
C SER A 39 6.91 2.90 2.29
N THR A 40 5.60 2.75 2.54
CA THR A 40 4.63 3.73 2.01
C THR A 40 4.72 5.03 2.81
N VAL A 41 5.09 6.12 2.15
CA VAL A 41 5.37 7.45 2.73
C VAL A 41 4.89 8.57 1.79
N ALA A 42 4.96 9.83 2.22
CA ALA A 42 4.64 10.94 1.33
C ALA A 42 5.62 10.96 0.13
N PRO A 43 5.14 11.24 -1.11
CA PRO A 43 6.03 11.46 -2.25
C PRO A 43 7.12 12.51 -1.98
N ALA A 44 6.76 13.56 -1.23
CA ALA A 44 7.66 14.63 -0.85
C ALA A 44 8.80 14.16 0.07
N THR A 45 8.56 13.14 0.91
CA THR A 45 9.58 12.53 1.76
C THR A 45 10.64 11.86 0.90
N CYS A 46 10.25 11.08 -0.11
CA CYS A 46 11.19 10.49 -1.07
C CYS A 46 11.97 11.57 -1.84
N THR A 47 11.33 12.68 -2.25
CA THR A 47 12.04 13.79 -2.90
C THR A 47 13.07 14.46 -1.97
N ARG A 48 12.74 14.69 -0.69
CA ARG A 48 13.69 15.23 0.30
C ARG A 48 14.86 14.29 0.53
N VAL A 49 14.59 13.00 0.72
CA VAL A 49 15.61 11.96 0.87
C VAL A 49 16.52 11.90 -0.36
N GLY A 50 15.94 11.96 -1.57
CA GLY A 50 16.70 12.01 -2.82
C GLY A 50 17.63 13.21 -2.94
N ALA A 51 17.17 14.39 -2.52
CA ALA A 51 18.00 15.61 -2.53
C ALA A 51 19.21 15.49 -1.59
N LEU A 52 19.00 14.97 -0.37
CA LEU A 52 20.08 14.73 0.59
C LEU A 52 21.03 13.63 0.12
N ALA A 53 20.51 12.52 -0.40
CA ALA A 53 21.31 11.41 -0.91
C ALA A 53 22.25 11.85 -2.05
N ALA A 54 21.79 12.77 -2.92
CA ALA A 54 22.58 13.29 -4.02
C ALA A 54 23.85 14.03 -3.56
N GLU A 55 23.85 14.65 -2.37
CA GLU A 55 25.04 15.27 -1.78
C GLU A 55 26.15 14.25 -1.48
N HIS A 56 25.78 12.97 -1.37
CA HIS A 56 26.66 11.83 -1.11
C HIS A 56 26.89 10.94 -2.34
N GLY A 57 26.37 11.34 -3.51
CA GLY A 57 26.42 10.55 -4.74
C GLY A 57 25.46 9.35 -4.76
N VAL A 58 24.59 9.21 -3.76
CA VAL A 58 23.66 8.08 -3.66
C VAL A 58 22.40 8.37 -4.47
N GLU A 59 21.97 7.40 -5.26
CA GLU A 59 20.74 7.48 -6.03
C GLU A 59 19.58 6.85 -5.27
N VAL A 60 18.36 7.38 -5.44
CA VAL A 60 17.18 6.94 -4.69
C VAL A 60 16.06 6.50 -5.63
N LEU A 61 15.43 5.40 -5.28
CA LEU A 61 14.16 4.93 -5.83
C LEU A 61 13.12 4.87 -4.71
N ASP A 62 11.92 5.37 -4.97
CA ASP A 62 10.73 4.95 -4.20
C ASP A 62 10.13 3.72 -4.86
N ALA A 63 9.95 2.64 -4.11
CA ALA A 63 9.48 1.36 -4.61
C ALA A 63 8.47 0.72 -3.64
N PRO A 64 7.39 1.42 -3.26
CA PRO A 64 6.38 0.86 -2.38
C PRO A 64 5.75 -0.40 -2.96
N VAL A 65 5.33 -1.27 -2.05
CA VAL A 65 4.87 -2.62 -2.39
C VAL A 65 3.38 -2.85 -2.12
N SER A 66 2.78 -3.78 -2.85
CA SER A 66 1.40 -4.22 -2.66
C SER A 66 1.29 -5.74 -2.73
N GLY A 67 0.53 -6.34 -1.81
CA GLY A 67 0.32 -7.80 -1.75
C GLY A 67 0.25 -8.38 -0.34
N GLY A 68 0.73 -7.66 0.67
CA GLY A 68 0.71 -8.08 2.07
C GLY A 68 1.73 -9.17 2.39
N ARG A 69 1.74 -9.63 3.65
CA ARG A 69 2.77 -10.52 4.20
C ARG A 69 2.91 -11.84 3.43
N ALA A 70 1.81 -12.45 3.00
CA ALA A 70 1.84 -13.73 2.29
C ALA A 70 2.59 -13.61 0.95
N ARG A 71 2.21 -12.64 0.11
CA ARG A 71 2.89 -12.41 -1.19
C ARG A 71 4.33 -11.92 -1.02
N ALA A 72 4.64 -11.21 0.07
CA ALA A 72 6.02 -10.84 0.40
C ALA A 72 6.90 -12.07 0.65
N PHE A 73 6.39 -13.07 1.38
CA PHE A 73 7.10 -14.32 1.64
C PHE A 73 7.34 -15.11 0.36
N ASP A 74 6.36 -15.12 -0.56
CA ASP A 74 6.42 -15.86 -1.81
C ASP A 74 7.19 -15.12 -2.94
N GLY A 75 7.71 -13.91 -2.68
CA GLY A 75 8.35 -13.09 -3.71
C GLY A 75 7.40 -12.62 -4.82
N ASP A 76 6.10 -12.56 -4.53
CA ASP A 76 5.03 -12.28 -5.48
C ASP A 76 4.44 -10.87 -5.29
N LEU A 77 5.21 -9.91 -4.76
CA LEU A 77 4.69 -8.54 -4.59
C LEU A 77 4.49 -7.82 -5.92
N THR A 78 3.60 -6.83 -5.91
CA THR A 78 3.62 -5.75 -6.90
C THR A 78 4.48 -4.62 -6.36
N VAL A 79 5.47 -4.18 -7.15
CA VAL A 79 6.42 -3.11 -6.81
C VAL A 79 6.22 -1.95 -7.79
N MET A 80 5.87 -0.77 -7.25
CA MET A 80 5.60 0.45 -8.02
C MET A 80 6.78 1.39 -7.86
N VAL A 81 7.57 1.61 -8.91
CA VAL A 81 8.88 2.27 -8.79
C VAL A 81 8.88 3.66 -9.41
N GLY A 82 9.21 4.67 -8.61
CA GLY A 82 9.58 6.00 -9.05
C GLY A 82 11.10 6.23 -8.96
N GLY A 83 11.64 6.99 -9.90
CA GLY A 83 13.05 7.37 -9.91
C GLY A 83 13.62 7.48 -11.32
N ALA A 84 14.94 7.60 -11.45
CA ALA A 84 15.59 7.64 -12.74
C ALA A 84 15.52 6.26 -13.44
N PRO A 85 15.16 6.17 -14.74
CA PRO A 85 15.03 4.90 -15.46
C PRO A 85 16.29 4.03 -15.42
N GLU A 86 17.47 4.63 -15.57
CA GLU A 86 18.77 3.96 -15.53
C GLU A 86 19.08 3.36 -14.16
N VAL A 87 18.63 4.00 -13.08
CA VAL A 87 18.76 3.50 -11.70
C VAL A 87 17.78 2.36 -11.47
N PHE A 88 16.56 2.48 -11.99
CA PHE A 88 15.58 1.40 -11.97
C PHE A 88 16.12 0.15 -12.66
N GLU A 89 16.69 0.25 -13.85
CA GLU A 89 17.25 -0.90 -14.57
C GLU A 89 18.40 -1.57 -13.80
N ARG A 90 19.23 -0.79 -13.10
CA ARG A 90 20.28 -1.33 -12.21
C ARG A 90 19.71 -2.06 -10.99
N ALA A 91 18.64 -1.54 -10.39
CA ALA A 91 17.99 -2.13 -9.23
C ALA A 91 17.07 -3.31 -9.60
N ARG A 92 16.65 -3.42 -10.86
CA ARG A 92 15.66 -4.38 -11.36
C ARG A 92 15.91 -5.83 -10.95
N PRO A 93 17.14 -6.39 -10.99
CA PRO A 93 17.38 -7.77 -10.58
C PRO A 93 17.01 -8.05 -9.11
N VAL A 94 17.22 -7.07 -8.22
CA VAL A 94 16.87 -7.19 -6.80
C VAL A 94 15.36 -7.00 -6.60
N LEU A 95 14.76 -6.05 -7.32
CA LEU A 95 13.32 -5.81 -7.25
C LEU A 95 12.50 -6.99 -7.78
N ASP A 96 12.96 -7.64 -8.85
CA ASP A 96 12.34 -8.84 -9.43
C ASP A 96 12.45 -10.06 -8.49
N ALA A 97 13.36 -10.05 -7.51
CA ALA A 97 13.47 -11.13 -6.52
C ALA A 97 12.38 -11.06 -5.44
N VAL A 98 11.75 -9.90 -5.24
CA VAL A 98 10.69 -9.69 -4.23
C VAL A 98 9.31 -9.51 -4.86
N GLY A 99 9.22 -9.32 -6.18
CA GLY A 99 7.98 -9.03 -6.87
C GLY A 99 7.82 -9.73 -8.21
N SER A 100 6.61 -10.22 -8.47
CA SER A 100 6.21 -10.78 -9.77
C SER A 100 5.76 -9.72 -10.77
N LEU A 101 5.40 -8.52 -10.27
CA LEU A 101 5.06 -7.36 -11.09
C LEU A 101 5.84 -6.14 -10.60
N VAL A 102 6.97 -5.87 -11.25
CA VAL A 102 7.79 -4.68 -11.01
C VAL A 102 7.59 -3.70 -12.16
N ARG A 103 7.21 -2.45 -11.84
CA ARG A 103 6.93 -1.42 -12.84
C ARG A 103 7.54 -0.08 -12.47
N HIS A 104 8.32 0.49 -13.39
CA HIS A 104 8.69 1.90 -13.35
C HIS A 104 7.52 2.76 -13.82
N VAL A 105 7.16 3.75 -13.02
CA VAL A 105 5.90 4.51 -13.19
C VAL A 105 6.12 6.02 -13.28
N GLY A 106 7.37 6.48 -13.21
CA GLY A 106 7.69 7.90 -13.34
C GLY A 106 8.94 8.31 -12.56
N PRO A 107 9.16 9.62 -12.41
CA PRO A 107 10.26 10.16 -11.59
C PRO A 107 10.07 9.82 -10.10
N LEU A 108 11.08 10.17 -9.29
CA LEU A 108 11.07 9.96 -7.84
C LEU A 108 9.81 10.56 -7.20
N GLY A 109 9.13 9.75 -6.38
CA GLY A 109 7.83 10.03 -5.74
C GLY A 109 6.62 9.53 -6.53
N SER A 110 6.77 9.11 -7.79
CA SER A 110 5.66 8.56 -8.58
C SER A 110 5.20 7.17 -8.12
N GLY A 111 6.09 6.36 -7.56
CA GLY A 111 5.75 5.06 -6.97
C GLY A 111 4.84 5.24 -5.75
N GLU A 112 5.21 6.13 -4.84
CA GLU A 112 4.37 6.52 -3.68
C GLU A 112 3.03 7.08 -4.13
N ALA A 113 3.02 8.05 -5.05
CA ALA A 113 1.77 8.64 -5.53
C ALA A 113 0.81 7.58 -6.10
N LEU A 114 1.32 6.63 -6.88
CA LEU A 114 0.52 5.52 -7.41
C LEU A 114 0.05 4.58 -6.29
N LYS A 115 0.91 4.27 -5.32
CA LYS A 115 0.56 3.42 -4.18
C LYS A 115 -0.57 4.01 -3.35
N LEU A 116 -0.52 5.31 -3.07
CA LEU A 116 -1.54 6.02 -2.32
C LEU A 116 -2.89 5.98 -3.06
N VAL A 117 -2.90 6.22 -4.38
CA VAL A 117 -4.10 6.06 -5.22
C VAL A 117 -4.61 4.62 -5.21
N ASN A 118 -3.74 3.62 -5.31
CA ASN A 118 -4.12 2.20 -5.23
C ASN A 118 -4.84 1.88 -3.91
N ASN A 119 -4.30 2.35 -2.79
CA ASN A 119 -4.90 2.09 -1.46
C ASN A 119 -6.21 2.87 -1.27
N TYR A 120 -6.32 4.08 -1.84
CA TYR A 120 -7.57 4.84 -1.92
C TYR A 120 -8.66 4.06 -2.68
N LEU A 121 -8.33 3.52 -3.87
CA LEU A 121 -9.24 2.69 -4.65
C LEU A 121 -9.64 1.41 -3.91
N PHE A 122 -8.69 0.72 -3.28
CA PHE A 122 -8.99 -0.48 -2.48
C PHE A 122 -9.97 -0.15 -1.35
N THR A 123 -9.77 0.98 -0.66
CA THR A 123 -10.67 1.40 0.42
C THR A 123 -12.08 1.68 -0.11
N ALA A 124 -12.20 2.33 -1.28
CA ALA A 124 -13.50 2.53 -1.92
C ALA A 124 -14.19 1.20 -2.26
N GLN A 125 -13.43 0.21 -2.75
CA GLN A 125 -13.96 -1.13 -3.06
C GLN A 125 -14.54 -1.82 -1.83
N LEU A 126 -13.94 -1.63 -0.65
CA LEU A 126 -14.53 -2.14 0.61
C LEU A 126 -15.89 -1.52 0.87
N GLY A 127 -16.03 -0.19 0.69
CA GLY A 127 -17.32 0.50 0.85
C GLY A 127 -18.36 0.04 -0.17
N VAL A 128 -17.98 -0.06 -1.45
CA VAL A 128 -18.87 -0.56 -2.52
C VAL A 128 -19.34 -1.98 -2.23
N LEU A 129 -18.43 -2.86 -1.78
CA LEU A 129 -18.78 -4.25 -1.50
C LEU A 129 -19.69 -4.37 -0.26
N ASP A 130 -19.51 -3.53 0.75
CA ASP A 130 -20.36 -3.53 1.95
C ASP A 130 -21.81 -3.18 1.60
N GLU A 131 -22.02 -2.15 0.77
CA GLU A 131 -23.35 -1.83 0.23
C GLU A 131 -23.91 -2.96 -0.64
N ALA A 132 -23.09 -3.55 -1.51
CA ALA A 132 -23.50 -4.63 -2.40
C ALA A 132 -23.95 -5.88 -1.62
N VAL A 133 -23.25 -6.25 -0.53
CA VAL A 133 -23.66 -7.35 0.35
C VAL A 133 -25.02 -7.07 1.00
N GLY A 134 -25.30 -5.82 1.39
CA GLY A 134 -26.62 -5.41 1.86
C GLY A 134 -27.72 -5.61 0.79
N LEU A 135 -27.45 -5.23 -0.46
CA LEU A 135 -28.37 -5.43 -1.58
C LEU A 135 -28.64 -6.90 -1.86
N LEU A 136 -27.60 -7.74 -1.89
CA LEU A 136 -27.72 -9.18 -2.12
C LEU A 136 -28.61 -9.84 -1.06
N ARG A 137 -28.43 -9.48 0.21
CA ARG A 137 -29.30 -9.96 1.31
C ARG A 137 -30.75 -9.52 1.14
N ALA A 138 -30.98 -8.26 0.76
CA ALA A 138 -32.32 -7.74 0.52
C ALA A 138 -33.04 -8.45 -0.65
N LEU A 139 -32.27 -8.95 -1.62
CA LEU A 139 -32.76 -9.77 -2.74
C LEU A 139 -32.91 -11.26 -2.38
N GLY A 140 -32.66 -11.66 -1.13
CA GLY A 140 -32.79 -13.05 -0.68
C GLY A 140 -31.67 -13.97 -1.19
N MET A 141 -30.54 -13.41 -1.61
CA MET A 141 -29.38 -14.18 -2.08
C MET A 141 -28.42 -14.48 -0.95
N ASP A 142 -27.75 -15.63 -1.00
CA ASP A 142 -26.59 -15.91 -0.14
C ASP A 142 -25.41 -15.02 -0.59
N PRO A 143 -24.92 -14.08 0.24
CA PRO A 143 -23.80 -13.23 -0.12
C PRO A 143 -22.53 -13.99 -0.45
N ARG A 144 -22.30 -15.14 0.18
CA ARG A 144 -21.09 -15.95 -0.05
C ARG A 144 -21.04 -16.44 -1.50
N GLU A 145 -22.11 -17.08 -1.94
CA GLU A 145 -22.22 -17.62 -3.30
C GLU A 145 -22.31 -16.49 -4.33
N ALA A 146 -23.11 -15.46 -4.05
CA ALA A 146 -23.28 -14.33 -4.96
C ALA A 146 -21.96 -13.54 -5.16
N VAL A 147 -21.24 -13.23 -4.08
CA VAL A 147 -19.95 -12.52 -4.20
C VAL A 147 -18.87 -13.42 -4.80
N THR A 148 -18.91 -14.74 -4.58
CA THR A 148 -18.02 -15.67 -5.27
C THR A 148 -18.21 -15.57 -6.79
N ALA A 149 -19.45 -15.55 -7.27
CA ALA A 149 -19.73 -15.34 -8.69
C ALA A 149 -19.28 -13.94 -9.18
N ILE A 150 -19.53 -12.88 -8.39
CA ILE A 150 -19.12 -11.50 -8.72
C ILE A 150 -17.59 -11.39 -8.81
N ALA A 151 -16.85 -12.01 -7.89
CA ALA A 151 -15.38 -11.95 -7.85
C ALA A 151 -14.72 -12.49 -9.12
N SER A 152 -15.39 -13.39 -9.83
CA SER A 152 -14.97 -13.94 -11.13
C SER A 152 -15.69 -13.30 -12.33
N SER A 153 -16.53 -12.29 -12.11
CA SER A 153 -17.28 -11.56 -13.13
C SER A 153 -16.76 -10.13 -13.29
N THR A 154 -17.38 -9.33 -14.17
CA THR A 154 -16.97 -7.93 -14.44
C THR A 154 -17.11 -6.99 -13.24
N GLY A 155 -17.86 -7.38 -12.20
CA GLY A 155 -17.92 -6.67 -10.91
C GLY A 155 -16.81 -7.06 -9.92
N GLY A 156 -15.88 -7.92 -10.32
CA GLY A 156 -14.82 -8.41 -9.45
C GLY A 156 -13.88 -7.31 -8.95
N SER A 157 -13.40 -7.45 -7.72
CA SER A 157 -12.47 -6.51 -7.08
C SER A 157 -11.59 -7.22 -6.07
N ARG A 158 -10.54 -6.54 -5.58
CA ARG A 158 -9.69 -7.09 -4.52
C ARG A 158 -10.48 -7.29 -3.22
N ALA A 159 -11.41 -6.37 -2.91
CA ALA A 159 -12.33 -6.51 -1.79
C ALA A 159 -13.18 -7.79 -1.91
N ALA A 160 -13.73 -8.08 -3.10
CA ALA A 160 -14.55 -9.28 -3.33
C ALA A 160 -13.72 -10.57 -3.16
N GLN A 161 -12.49 -10.60 -3.67
CA GLN A 161 -11.59 -11.73 -3.46
C GLN A 161 -11.26 -11.95 -1.98
N MET A 162 -11.04 -10.86 -1.23
CA MET A 162 -10.77 -10.93 0.21
C MET A 162 -11.98 -11.41 1.01
N PHE A 163 -13.19 -10.99 0.63
CA PHE A 163 -14.44 -11.47 1.21
C PHE A 163 -14.58 -13.00 1.05
N VAL A 164 -14.38 -13.50 -0.18
CA VAL A 164 -14.47 -14.94 -0.49
C VAL A 164 -13.40 -15.73 0.28
N ALA A 165 -12.15 -15.29 0.23
CA ALA A 165 -11.05 -15.92 0.97
C ALA A 165 -11.24 -15.85 2.50
N GLY A 166 -12.02 -14.89 2.97
CA GLY A 166 -12.37 -14.67 4.37
C GLY A 166 -13.59 -15.45 4.86
N GLY A 167 -14.17 -16.33 4.03
CA GLY A 167 -15.32 -17.18 4.40
C GLY A 167 -16.68 -16.65 3.92
N GLY A 168 -16.75 -15.41 3.43
CA GLY A 168 -17.95 -14.85 2.80
C GLY A 168 -19.04 -14.34 3.75
N GLU A 169 -18.69 -13.97 4.98
CA GLU A 169 -19.65 -13.43 5.96
C GLU A 169 -19.55 -11.90 6.10
N HIS A 170 -18.32 -11.39 6.10
CA HIS A 170 -18.00 -9.98 6.29
C HIS A 170 -16.99 -9.50 5.24
N VAL A 171 -17.23 -8.30 4.68
CA VAL A 171 -16.35 -7.64 3.69
C VAL A 171 -14.91 -7.61 4.16
N VAL A 172 -14.76 -7.30 5.44
CA VAL A 172 -13.51 -7.42 6.17
C VAL A 172 -13.66 -8.55 7.19
N PRO A 173 -12.85 -9.63 7.10
CA PRO A 173 -12.86 -10.71 8.09
C PRO A 173 -12.65 -10.20 9.51
N ARG A 174 -13.46 -10.70 10.45
CA ARG A 174 -13.38 -10.39 11.88
C ARG A 174 -12.38 -11.31 12.60
N HIS A 175 -11.96 -10.92 13.81
CA HIS A 175 -11.08 -11.71 14.71
C HIS A 175 -9.78 -12.21 14.09
N ARG A 176 -9.25 -11.46 13.12
CA ARG A 176 -8.00 -11.81 12.47
C ARG A 176 -6.90 -10.90 12.98
N GLU A 177 -5.77 -11.49 13.36
CA GLU A 177 -4.63 -10.76 13.90
C GLU A 177 -4.07 -9.77 12.87
N GLY A 178 -3.77 -8.56 13.33
CA GLY A 178 -3.12 -7.50 12.55
C GLY A 178 -4.07 -6.59 11.77
N TRP A 179 -5.39 -6.73 11.90
CA TRP A 179 -6.36 -5.88 11.21
C TRP A 179 -6.41 -4.47 11.79
N THR A 180 -6.26 -4.32 13.12
CA THR A 180 -6.08 -3.02 13.77
C THR A 180 -4.92 -2.26 13.15
N ARG A 181 -3.76 -2.92 12.99
CA ARG A 181 -2.60 -2.31 12.33
C ARG A 181 -2.85 -2.04 10.85
N GLY A 182 -3.53 -2.95 10.14
CA GLY A 182 -3.90 -2.77 8.73
C GLY A 182 -4.77 -1.53 8.51
N LEU A 183 -5.71 -1.28 9.41
CA LEU A 183 -6.57 -0.11 9.40
C LEU A 183 -5.80 1.19 9.67
N GLU A 184 -4.88 1.18 10.64
CA GLU A 184 -4.00 2.32 10.91
C GLU A 184 -3.14 2.68 9.70
N LEU A 185 -2.54 1.67 9.06
CA LEU A 185 -1.75 1.85 7.84
C LEU A 185 -2.60 2.42 6.71
N LEU A 186 -3.80 1.87 6.50
CA LEU A 186 -4.69 2.37 5.46
C LEU A 186 -5.11 3.83 5.72
N ARG A 187 -5.44 4.18 6.97
CA ARG A 187 -5.75 5.58 7.35
C ARG A 187 -4.57 6.51 7.12
N LYS A 188 -3.36 6.08 7.49
CA LYS A 188 -2.13 6.85 7.22
C LYS A 188 -2.01 7.15 5.73
N ASP A 189 -2.12 6.12 4.88
CA ASP A 189 -1.96 6.28 3.44
C ASP A 189 -3.03 7.21 2.83
N LEU A 190 -4.27 7.17 3.33
CA LEU A 190 -5.29 8.12 2.89
C LEU A 190 -4.96 9.56 3.29
N GLY A 191 -4.44 9.77 4.51
CA GLY A 191 -3.96 11.09 4.95
C GLY A 191 -2.82 11.62 4.07
N LEU A 192 -1.85 10.76 3.73
CA LEU A 192 -0.76 11.10 2.80
C LEU A 192 -1.28 11.46 1.41
N LEU A 193 -2.35 10.80 0.94
CA LEU A 193 -2.98 11.15 -0.33
C LEU A 193 -3.66 12.51 -0.26
N ASP A 194 -4.40 12.79 0.81
CA ASP A 194 -5.09 14.08 1.02
C ASP A 194 -4.06 15.23 0.99
N GLU A 195 -2.96 15.10 1.74
CA GLU A 195 -1.85 16.06 1.72
C GLU A 195 -1.27 16.25 0.31
N ARG A 196 -1.12 15.16 -0.44
CA ARG A 196 -0.61 15.22 -1.82
C ARG A 196 -1.57 15.93 -2.76
N LEU A 197 -2.87 15.66 -2.65
CA LEU A 197 -3.92 16.27 -3.46
C LEU A 197 -4.01 17.78 -3.19
N ASP A 198 -3.97 18.18 -1.91
CA ASP A 198 -3.92 19.58 -1.49
C ASP A 198 -2.71 20.30 -2.09
N ALA A 199 -1.53 19.67 -2.03
CA ALA A 199 -0.28 20.24 -2.57
C ALA A 199 -0.31 20.48 -4.10
N VAL A 200 -1.16 19.75 -4.85
CA VAL A 200 -1.33 19.94 -6.31
C VAL A 200 -2.64 20.65 -6.67
N GLY A 201 -3.41 21.11 -5.68
CA GLY A 201 -4.68 21.81 -5.89
C GLY A 201 -5.78 20.94 -6.52
N VAL A 202 -5.76 19.62 -6.28
CA VAL A 202 -6.76 18.68 -6.78
C VAL A 202 -7.71 18.30 -5.65
N VAL A 203 -9.01 18.30 -5.91
CA VAL A 203 -10.02 17.84 -4.94
C VAL A 203 -10.41 16.40 -5.29
N ALA A 204 -10.45 15.52 -4.27
CA ALA A 204 -10.90 14.15 -4.45
C ALA A 204 -12.35 14.09 -4.99
N PRO A 205 -12.68 13.17 -5.90
CA PRO A 205 -14.05 13.04 -6.39
C PRO A 205 -15.03 12.71 -5.26
N GLY A 206 -16.06 13.54 -5.05
CA GLY A 206 -16.90 13.44 -3.86
C GLY A 206 -17.67 12.11 -3.68
N LEU A 207 -18.06 11.44 -4.78
CA LEU A 207 -18.64 10.09 -4.68
C LEU A 207 -17.61 9.06 -4.20
N LEU A 208 -16.40 9.13 -4.75
CA LEU A 208 -15.32 8.21 -4.41
C LEU A 208 -14.90 8.38 -2.94
N ASP A 209 -14.78 9.62 -2.47
CA ASP A 209 -14.48 9.93 -1.06
C ASP A 209 -15.55 9.38 -0.10
N ARG A 210 -16.84 9.48 -0.46
CA ARG A 210 -17.91 8.86 0.35
C ARG A 210 -17.75 7.34 0.47
N LEU A 211 -17.41 6.67 -0.62
CA LEU A 211 -17.18 5.21 -0.64
C LEU A 211 -15.93 4.83 0.15
N VAL A 212 -14.85 5.62 0.07
CA VAL A 212 -13.64 5.45 0.88
C VAL A 212 -13.97 5.56 2.36
N ARG A 213 -14.69 6.62 2.77
CA ARG A 213 -15.11 6.78 4.18
C ARG A 213 -16.00 5.64 4.64
N HIS A 214 -16.83 5.09 3.76
CA HIS A 214 -17.63 3.91 4.08
C HIS A 214 -16.78 2.66 4.27
N GLY A 215 -15.81 2.41 3.37
CA GLY A 215 -14.86 1.32 3.50
C GLY A 215 -14.05 1.37 4.79
N LEU A 216 -13.59 2.57 5.21
CA LEU A 216 -12.92 2.75 6.50
C LEU A 216 -13.80 2.40 7.70
N ARG A 217 -15.11 2.69 7.64
CA ARG A 217 -16.05 2.32 8.69
C ARG A 217 -16.21 0.79 8.74
N ALA A 218 -16.47 0.15 7.61
CA ALA A 218 -16.59 -1.31 7.54
C ALA A 218 -15.33 -2.02 8.06
N PHE A 219 -14.14 -1.51 7.71
CA PHE A 219 -12.87 -2.04 8.21
C PHE A 219 -12.73 -1.82 9.72
N ARG A 220 -12.99 -0.60 10.22
CA ARG A 220 -12.95 -0.29 11.66
C ARG A 220 -13.85 -1.21 12.47
N ASP A 221 -15.10 -1.38 12.05
CA ASP A 221 -16.08 -2.17 12.78
C ASP A 221 -15.63 -3.65 12.87
N ALA A 222 -14.84 -4.13 11.91
CA ALA A 222 -14.21 -5.44 11.99
C ALA A 222 -12.93 -5.47 12.84
N ALA A 223 -12.11 -4.42 12.80
CA ALA A 223 -10.91 -4.31 13.65
C ALA A 223 -11.24 -4.20 15.15
N GLU A 224 -12.33 -3.51 15.52
CA GLU A 224 -12.79 -3.42 16.91
C GLU A 224 -13.24 -4.78 17.48
N THR A 225 -13.59 -5.74 16.62
CA THR A 225 -13.90 -7.11 17.05
C THR A 225 -12.65 -7.97 17.27
N GLU A 226 -11.48 -7.58 16.74
CA GLU A 226 -10.19 -8.22 17.02
C GLU A 226 -9.79 -8.03 18.50
N THR A 227 -10.01 -6.84 19.05
CA THR A 227 -9.64 -6.48 20.43
C THR A 227 -10.65 -6.98 21.46
N GLY A 228 -11.86 -7.35 21.04
CA GLY A 228 -12.86 -8.05 21.85
C GLY A 228 -12.49 -9.52 22.03
N SER A 229 -11.74 -9.84 23.09
CA SER A 229 -11.54 -11.23 23.52
C SER A 229 -12.89 -11.93 23.69
N PRO A 230 -13.09 -13.17 23.19
CA PRO A 230 -14.20 -13.99 23.65
C PRO A 230 -13.91 -14.35 25.11
N THR A 231 -14.49 -13.58 26.02
CA THR A 231 -14.68 -14.06 27.39
C THR A 231 -15.80 -15.09 27.35
N GLY A 232 -15.41 -16.35 27.15
CA GLY A 232 -16.28 -17.53 27.15
C GLY A 232 -15.48 -18.77 27.49
#